data_AF-F0LMV6-F1
#
_entry.id   AF-F0LMV6-F1
#
_cell.length_a   1.000
_cell.length_b   1.000
_cell.length_c   1.000
_cell.angle_alpha   90.00
_cell.angle_beta   90.00
_cell.angle_gamma   90.00
#
_symmetry.space_group_name_H-M   'P 1'
#
loop_
_entity.id
_entity.type
_entity.pdbx_description
1 polymer ?
#
loop_
_entity_poly.entity_id
_entity_poly.type
_entity_poly.pdbx_seq_one_letter_code
_entity_poly.pdbx_strand_id
1 'polypeptide(L)'
;MGSEMKKSGSFILMVLLLISVFSTYSWWKAEKEKKEVLAEFYWKFQTSSIELSYMGGTFEYLLRNNASYEVLLLYLDIYYFHVRNLYWTFGILAAYTNEQKFRKLNAALVDLSVALNHMRKPPGELQEDLKKNLETLKRFDDLFKELSKYNTPWEIPDELADEFFKLSEELMKNGG
;
A
#
# COMPACT_ATOMS: atom_id res chain seq x y z
N MET A 1 59.44 -5.99 -24.80
CA MET A 1 58.69 -5.47 -23.63
C MET A 1 57.37 -4.77 -23.98
N GLY A 2 57.28 -3.89 -24.98
CA GLY A 2 56.03 -3.17 -25.30
C GLY A 2 54.86 -3.98 -25.88
N SER A 3 55.09 -5.15 -26.51
CA SER A 3 54.02 -5.97 -27.10
C SER A 3 53.37 -6.94 -26.09
N GLU A 4 54.13 -7.46 -25.12
CA GLU A 4 53.61 -8.34 -24.07
C GLU A 4 52.77 -7.60 -23.03
N MET A 5 53.16 -6.37 -22.65
CA MET A 5 52.34 -5.52 -21.78
C MET A 5 51.00 -5.14 -22.42
N LYS A 6 50.97 -4.91 -23.73
CA LYS A 6 49.72 -4.64 -24.48
C LYS A 6 48.80 -5.86 -24.55
N LYS A 7 49.36 -7.07 -24.75
CA LYS A 7 48.61 -8.32 -24.73
C LYS A 7 48.05 -8.65 -23.34
N SER A 8 48.85 -8.43 -22.30
CA SER A 8 48.44 -8.62 -20.91
C SER A 8 47.36 -7.62 -20.49
N GLY A 9 47.50 -6.34 -20.86
CA GLY A 9 46.45 -5.32 -20.64
C GLY A 9 45.15 -5.62 -21.41
N SER A 10 45.25 -6.11 -22.64
CA SER A 10 44.07 -6.54 -23.43
C SER A 10 43.36 -7.74 -22.82
N PHE A 11 44.10 -8.69 -22.24
CA PHE A 11 43.53 -9.84 -21.55
C PHE A 11 42.81 -9.42 -20.26
N ILE A 12 43.43 -8.54 -19.46
CA ILE A 12 42.80 -7.99 -18.25
C ILE A 12 41.51 -7.24 -18.59
N LEU A 13 41.50 -6.41 -19.64
CA LEU A 13 40.30 -5.72 -20.12
C LEU A 13 39.20 -6.71 -20.52
N MET A 14 39.54 -7.78 -21.22
CA MET A 14 38.57 -8.81 -21.63
C MET A 14 37.96 -9.53 -20.41
N VAL A 15 38.78 -9.87 -19.41
CA VAL A 15 38.30 -10.48 -18.15
C VAL A 15 37.40 -9.52 -17.38
N LEU A 16 37.76 -8.24 -17.28
CA LEU A 16 36.93 -7.23 -16.61
C LEU A 16 35.58 -7.03 -17.30
N LEU A 17 35.55 -7.03 -18.64
CA LEU A 17 34.31 -6.95 -19.41
C LEU A 17 33.41 -8.18 -19.17
N LEU A 18 33.99 -9.38 -19.11
CA LEU A 18 33.24 -10.60 -18.80
C LEU A 18 32.67 -10.55 -17.38
N ILE A 19 33.46 -10.10 -16.40
CA ILE A 19 32.99 -9.91 -15.03
C ILE A 19 31.88 -8.87 -14.99
N SER A 20 32.02 -7.73 -15.66
CA SER A 20 30.97 -6.69 -15.67
C SER A 20 29.67 -7.20 -16.28
N VAL A 21 29.75 -7.91 -17.43
CA VAL A 21 28.56 -8.48 -18.08
C VAL A 21 27.89 -9.50 -17.16
N PHE A 22 28.66 -10.38 -16.52
CA PHE A 22 28.13 -11.38 -15.61
C PHE A 22 27.49 -10.74 -14.35
N SER A 23 28.15 -9.74 -13.75
CA SER A 23 27.64 -8.99 -12.60
C SER A 23 26.38 -8.20 -12.93
N THR A 24 26.31 -7.57 -14.11
CA THR A 24 25.10 -6.87 -14.54
C THR A 24 23.96 -7.85 -14.79
N TYR A 25 24.22 -9.00 -15.40
CA TYR A 25 23.20 -10.03 -15.63
C TYR A 25 22.67 -10.62 -14.32
N SER A 26 23.56 -10.98 -13.38
CA SER A 26 23.16 -11.54 -12.10
C SER A 26 22.36 -10.53 -11.26
N TRP A 27 22.77 -9.27 -11.26
CA TRP A 27 22.02 -8.18 -10.62
C TRP A 27 20.64 -7.99 -11.25
N TRP A 28 20.56 -7.93 -12.60
CA TRP A 28 19.28 -7.80 -13.30
C TRP A 28 18.33 -8.96 -12.98
N LYS A 29 18.85 -10.19 -12.95
CA LYS A 29 18.06 -11.38 -12.60
C LYS A 29 17.55 -11.30 -11.16
N ALA A 30 18.40 -10.92 -10.21
CA ALA A 30 18.00 -10.77 -8.81
C ALA A 30 16.96 -9.66 -8.61
N GLU A 31 17.12 -8.52 -9.31
CA GLU A 31 16.13 -7.43 -9.26
C GLU A 31 14.80 -7.85 -9.86
N LYS A 32 14.82 -8.62 -10.96
CA LYS A 32 13.61 -9.18 -11.58
C LYS A 32 12.89 -10.15 -10.63
N GLU A 33 13.60 -11.11 -10.05
CA GLU A 33 13.03 -12.07 -9.09
C GLU A 33 12.45 -11.34 -7.87
N LYS A 34 13.14 -10.32 -7.34
CA LYS A 34 12.62 -9.47 -6.26
C LYS A 34 11.31 -8.79 -6.65
N LYS A 35 11.24 -8.21 -7.85
CA LYS A 35 10.01 -7.54 -8.33
C LYS A 35 8.85 -8.51 -8.52
N GLU A 36 9.11 -9.73 -8.99
CA GLU A 36 8.10 -10.78 -9.14
C GLU A 36 7.53 -11.21 -7.78
N VAL A 37 8.40 -11.47 -6.79
CA VAL A 37 7.98 -11.83 -5.42
C VAL A 37 7.16 -10.69 -4.78
N LEU A 38 7.59 -9.45 -4.94
CA LEU A 38 6.86 -8.28 -4.40
C LEU A 38 5.51 -8.09 -5.09
N ALA A 39 5.41 -8.36 -6.39
CA ALA A 39 4.15 -8.31 -7.13
C ALA A 39 3.19 -9.42 -6.69
N GLU A 40 3.68 -10.64 -6.49
CA GLU A 40 2.87 -11.75 -5.94
C GLU A 40 2.37 -11.43 -4.52
N PHE A 41 3.24 -10.84 -3.70
CA PHE A 41 2.87 -10.42 -2.36
C PHE A 41 1.78 -9.34 -2.38
N TYR A 42 1.90 -8.34 -3.26
CA TYR A 42 0.88 -7.32 -3.47
C TYR A 42 -0.45 -7.93 -3.93
N TRP A 43 -0.40 -8.83 -4.92
CA TRP A 43 -1.57 -9.52 -5.47
C TRP A 43 -2.37 -10.26 -4.39
N LYS A 44 -1.70 -10.92 -3.45
CA LYS A 44 -2.34 -11.66 -2.35
C LYS A 44 -3.27 -10.78 -1.51
N PHE A 45 -3.04 -9.47 -1.46
CA PHE A 45 -3.83 -8.53 -0.66
C PHE A 45 -4.74 -7.61 -1.47
N GLN A 46 -4.88 -7.84 -2.79
CA GLN A 46 -5.84 -7.09 -3.61
C GLN A 46 -7.28 -7.21 -3.09
N THR A 47 -7.67 -8.37 -2.55
CA THR A 47 -8.99 -8.55 -1.92
C THR A 47 -9.22 -7.50 -0.84
N SER A 48 -8.21 -7.14 -0.04
CA SER A 48 -8.36 -6.09 0.97
C SER A 48 -8.64 -4.72 0.36
N SER A 49 -8.01 -4.37 -0.77
CA SER A 49 -8.33 -3.13 -1.49
C SER A 49 -9.77 -3.14 -2.00
N ILE A 50 -10.24 -4.27 -2.51
CA ILE A 50 -11.62 -4.41 -3.01
C ILE A 50 -12.63 -4.28 -1.87
N GLU A 51 -12.42 -4.97 -0.74
CA GLU A 51 -13.32 -4.90 0.41
C GLU A 51 -13.40 -3.47 0.97
N LEU A 52 -12.26 -2.77 1.07
CA LEU A 52 -12.21 -1.38 1.54
C LEU A 52 -12.84 -0.39 0.58
N SER A 53 -13.01 -0.77 -0.69
CA SER A 53 -13.66 0.05 -1.71
C SER A 53 -15.18 0.25 -1.50
N TYR A 54 -15.74 -0.43 -0.48
CA TYR A 54 -17.15 -0.34 -0.08
C TYR A 54 -17.33 0.07 1.38
N MET A 55 -16.27 0.48 2.09
CA MET A 55 -16.29 0.74 3.52
C MET A 55 -17.28 1.86 3.89
N GLY A 56 -17.13 3.03 3.29
CA GLY A 56 -17.99 4.19 3.52
C GLY A 56 -19.43 3.91 3.12
N GLY A 57 -19.65 3.34 1.94
CA GLY A 57 -20.98 2.96 1.46
C GLY A 57 -21.68 1.92 2.35
N THR A 58 -20.94 0.95 2.88
CA THR A 58 -21.47 -0.05 3.81
C THR A 58 -21.86 0.59 5.14
N PHE A 59 -21.01 1.44 5.71
CA PHE A 59 -21.39 2.17 6.92
C PHE A 59 -22.58 3.10 6.70
N GLU A 60 -22.66 3.77 5.55
CA GLU A 60 -23.83 4.59 5.18
C GLU A 60 -25.11 3.74 5.17
N TYR A 61 -25.06 2.57 4.55
CA TYR A 61 -26.20 1.64 4.52
C TYR A 61 -26.59 1.16 5.92
N LEU A 62 -25.61 0.73 6.73
CA LEU A 62 -25.86 0.25 8.09
C LEU A 62 -26.46 1.34 8.99
N LEU A 63 -25.94 2.57 8.89
CA LEU A 63 -26.43 3.73 9.64
C LEU A 63 -27.85 4.10 9.24
N ARG A 64 -28.18 4.12 7.94
CA ARG A 64 -29.53 4.43 7.42
C ARG A 64 -30.57 3.39 7.84
N ASN A 65 -30.16 2.15 8.07
CA ASN A 65 -31.03 1.04 8.46
C ASN A 65 -31.02 0.75 9.97
N ASN A 66 -30.49 1.66 10.80
CA ASN A 66 -30.42 1.51 12.26
C ASN A 66 -29.79 0.18 12.69
N ALA A 67 -28.69 -0.22 12.04
CA ALA A 67 -27.94 -1.42 12.42
C ALA A 67 -27.54 -1.37 13.90
N SER A 68 -27.52 -2.55 14.55
CA SER A 68 -27.14 -2.63 15.96
C SER A 68 -25.66 -2.28 16.17
N TYR A 69 -25.29 -1.96 17.40
CA TYR A 69 -23.91 -1.70 17.79
C TYR A 69 -22.98 -2.85 17.40
N GLU A 70 -23.39 -4.10 17.63
CA GLU A 70 -22.62 -5.29 17.32
C GLU A 70 -22.35 -5.43 15.83
N VAL A 71 -23.33 -5.07 14.98
CA VAL A 71 -23.16 -5.08 13.52
C VAL A 71 -22.19 -3.99 13.08
N LEU A 72 -22.33 -2.76 13.59
CA LEU A 72 -21.40 -1.67 13.27
C LEU A 72 -19.97 -2.02 13.70
N LEU A 73 -19.80 -2.58 14.90
CA LEU A 73 -18.51 -3.00 15.43
C LEU A 73 -17.90 -4.13 14.60
N LEU A 74 -18.70 -5.12 14.19
CA LEU A 74 -18.24 -6.21 13.32
C LEU A 74 -17.67 -5.68 12.01
N TYR A 75 -18.37 -4.78 11.32
CA TYR A 75 -17.88 -4.21 10.08
C TYR A 75 -16.66 -3.31 10.30
N LEU A 76 -16.61 -2.56 11.39
CA LEU A 76 -15.41 -1.80 11.78
C LEU A 76 -14.19 -2.70 11.95
N ASP A 77 -14.35 -3.85 12.59
CA ASP A 77 -13.28 -4.82 12.80
C ASP A 77 -12.82 -5.47 11.49
N ILE A 78 -13.76 -5.80 10.60
CA ILE A 78 -13.48 -6.34 9.27
C ILE A 78 -12.64 -5.33 8.47
N TYR A 79 -13.08 -4.07 8.39
CA TYR A 79 -12.34 -3.06 7.65
C TYR A 79 -10.99 -2.74 8.28
N TYR A 80 -10.91 -2.66 9.61
CA TYR A 80 -9.63 -2.51 10.31
C TYR A 80 -8.64 -3.63 9.95
N PHE A 81 -9.10 -4.88 9.87
CA PHE A 81 -8.26 -6.01 9.44
C PHE A 81 -7.74 -5.84 8.00
N HIS A 82 -8.60 -5.44 7.07
CA HIS A 82 -8.19 -5.18 5.68
C HIS A 82 -7.21 -4.01 5.56
N VAL A 83 -7.42 -2.93 6.31
CA VAL A 83 -6.46 -1.80 6.35
C VAL A 83 -5.10 -2.29 6.83
N ARG A 84 -5.05 -3.11 7.89
CA ARG A 84 -3.78 -3.66 8.40
C ARG A 84 -3.07 -4.55 7.39
N ASN A 85 -3.80 -5.34 6.62
CA ASN A 85 -3.21 -6.16 5.57
C ASN A 85 -2.52 -5.30 4.50
N LEU A 86 -3.18 -4.24 4.03
CA LEU A 86 -2.56 -3.32 3.08
C LEU A 86 -1.42 -2.52 3.71
N TYR A 87 -1.54 -2.11 4.97
CA TYR A 87 -0.46 -1.45 5.70
C TYR A 87 0.81 -2.29 5.65
N TRP A 88 0.74 -3.58 6.00
CA TRP A 88 1.89 -4.48 5.90
C TRP A 88 2.38 -4.66 4.46
N THR A 89 1.45 -4.72 3.51
CA THR A 89 1.75 -4.84 2.07
C THR A 89 2.63 -3.69 1.60
N PHE A 90 2.17 -2.46 1.81
CA PHE A 90 2.91 -1.26 1.39
C PHE A 90 4.13 -0.99 2.26
N GLY A 91 4.15 -1.45 3.52
CA GLY A 91 5.34 -1.40 4.37
C GLY A 91 6.48 -2.26 3.84
N ILE A 92 6.17 -3.49 3.38
CA ILE A 92 7.15 -4.36 2.72
C ILE A 92 7.60 -3.75 1.39
N LEU A 93 6.68 -3.27 0.56
CA LEU A 93 7.05 -2.57 -0.68
C LEU A 93 7.97 -1.37 -0.40
N ALA A 94 7.66 -0.55 0.60
CA ALA A 94 8.47 0.60 0.99
C ALA A 94 9.86 0.22 1.56
N ALA A 95 10.00 -0.95 2.17
CA ALA A 95 11.25 -1.43 2.74
C ALA A 95 12.19 -2.02 1.66
N TYR A 96 11.64 -2.68 0.65
CA TYR A 96 12.39 -3.38 -0.40
C TYR A 96 12.53 -2.58 -1.71
N THR A 97 12.00 -1.36 -1.72
CA THR A 97 12.07 -0.44 -2.84
C THR A 97 12.45 0.97 -2.36
N ASN A 98 12.90 1.80 -3.29
CA ASN A 98 13.16 3.22 -3.01
C ASN A 98 12.03 4.13 -3.50
N GLU A 99 10.83 3.59 -3.74
CA GLU A 99 9.70 4.35 -4.29
C GLU A 99 8.89 5.02 -3.20
N GLN A 100 8.79 6.35 -3.28
CA GLN A 100 8.15 7.16 -2.25
C GLN A 100 6.64 6.92 -2.15
N LYS A 101 5.96 6.56 -3.24
CA LYS A 101 4.52 6.23 -3.23
C LYS A 101 4.15 5.14 -2.24
N PHE A 102 4.98 4.11 -2.08
CA PHE A 102 4.68 3.03 -1.13
C PHE A 102 4.80 3.49 0.32
N ARG A 103 5.72 4.43 0.62
CA ARG A 103 5.80 5.05 1.94
C ARG A 103 4.58 5.90 2.24
N LYS A 104 4.11 6.68 1.27
CA LYS A 104 2.89 7.50 1.39
C LYS A 104 1.65 6.62 1.62
N LEU A 105 1.48 5.56 0.82
CA LEU A 105 0.39 4.59 1.00
C LEU A 105 0.45 3.89 2.35
N ASN A 106 1.65 3.45 2.77
CA ASN A 106 1.85 2.84 4.08
C ASN A 106 1.44 3.81 5.22
N ALA A 107 1.89 5.06 5.17
CA ALA A 107 1.53 6.09 6.16
C ALA A 107 0.02 6.35 6.17
N ALA A 108 -0.60 6.48 5.00
CA ALA A 108 -2.06 6.68 4.90
C ALA A 108 -2.86 5.55 5.54
N LEU A 109 -2.39 4.31 5.39
CA LEU A 109 -3.03 3.14 6.00
C LEU A 109 -2.79 3.04 7.50
N VAL A 110 -1.64 3.54 8.00
CA VAL A 110 -1.43 3.70 9.45
C VAL A 110 -2.46 4.66 10.02
N ASP A 111 -2.58 5.85 9.44
CA ASP A 111 -3.54 6.87 9.87
C ASP A 111 -4.98 6.35 9.84
N LEU A 112 -5.38 5.71 8.74
CA LEU A 112 -6.71 5.10 8.63
C LEU A 112 -6.91 4.01 9.69
N SER A 113 -5.91 3.17 9.97
CA SER A 113 -6.00 2.15 11.01
C SER A 113 -6.18 2.75 12.41
N VAL A 114 -5.48 3.85 12.69
CA VAL A 114 -5.58 4.59 13.96
C VAL A 114 -6.97 5.19 14.09
N ALA A 115 -7.48 5.84 13.03
CA ALA A 115 -8.81 6.41 13.00
C ALA A 115 -9.89 5.34 13.24
N LEU A 116 -9.87 4.22 12.51
CA LEU A 116 -10.83 3.12 12.73
C LEU A 116 -10.75 2.56 14.15
N ASN A 117 -9.54 2.41 14.70
CA ASN A 117 -9.38 1.96 16.07
C ASN A 117 -9.92 2.97 17.09
N HIS A 118 -9.80 4.28 16.85
CA HIS A 118 -10.39 5.32 17.70
C HIS A 118 -11.92 5.32 17.67
N MET A 119 -12.54 4.92 16.55
CA MET A 119 -14.00 4.80 16.45
C MET A 119 -14.56 3.63 17.28
N ARG A 120 -13.70 2.70 17.73
CA ARG A 120 -14.05 1.49 18.49
C ARG A 120 -14.45 1.82 19.94
N LYS A 121 -15.52 2.60 20.08
CA LYS A 121 -16.06 3.15 21.33
C LYS A 121 -17.32 2.39 21.78
N PRO A 122 -17.77 2.61 23.03
CA PRO A 122 -19.04 2.05 23.52
C PRO A 122 -20.26 2.40 22.65
N PRO A 123 -21.41 1.73 22.88
CA PRO A 123 -22.64 2.00 22.14
C PRO A 123 -23.05 3.48 22.15
N GLY A 124 -23.58 3.97 21.03
CA GLY A 124 -23.92 5.39 20.83
C GLY A 124 -22.76 6.19 20.23
N GLU A 125 -21.59 6.17 20.88
CA GLU A 125 -20.42 6.93 20.44
C GLU A 125 -19.85 6.43 19.10
N LEU A 126 -19.80 5.10 18.90
CA LEU A 126 -19.39 4.51 17.61
C LEU A 126 -20.25 5.04 16.45
N GLN A 127 -21.57 5.13 16.66
CA GLN A 127 -22.48 5.58 15.62
C GLN A 127 -22.26 7.07 15.29
N GLU A 128 -21.99 7.89 16.30
CA GLU A 128 -21.69 9.31 16.13
C GLU A 128 -20.37 9.53 15.39
N ASP A 129 -19.31 8.82 15.77
CA ASP A 129 -18.01 8.91 15.11
C ASP A 129 -18.08 8.43 13.64
N LEU A 130 -18.80 7.33 13.38
CA LEU A 130 -19.04 6.87 12.01
C LEU A 130 -19.79 7.91 11.19
N LYS A 131 -20.83 8.56 11.74
CA LYS A 131 -21.57 9.64 11.06
C LYS A 131 -20.67 10.84 10.79
N LYS A 132 -19.85 11.25 11.77
CA LYS A 132 -18.92 12.39 11.66
C LYS A 132 -17.90 12.18 10.53
N ASN A 133 -17.40 10.96 10.39
CA ASN A 133 -16.34 10.64 9.43
C ASN A 133 -16.86 10.02 8.11
N LEU A 134 -18.17 9.84 7.95
CA LEU A 134 -18.77 9.07 6.86
C LEU A 134 -18.33 9.57 5.47
N GLU A 135 -18.34 10.89 5.27
CA GLU A 135 -17.97 11.46 3.98
C GLU A 135 -16.50 11.19 3.63
N THR A 136 -15.60 11.29 4.62
CA THR A 136 -14.18 10.95 4.45
C THR A 136 -13.99 9.46 4.14
N LEU A 137 -14.72 8.58 4.83
CA LEU A 137 -14.68 7.13 4.56
C LEU A 137 -15.19 6.79 3.15
N LYS A 138 -16.21 7.51 2.65
CA LYS A 138 -16.68 7.36 1.26
C LYS A 138 -15.68 7.86 0.23
N ARG A 139 -14.90 8.90 0.54
CA ARG A 139 -13.78 9.31 -0.33
C ARG A 139 -12.69 8.25 -0.37
N PHE A 140 -12.45 7.54 0.73
CA PHE A 140 -11.56 6.37 0.73
C PHE A 140 -12.09 5.25 -0.17
N ASP A 141 -13.40 5.02 -0.23
CA ASP A 141 -13.98 4.02 -1.14
C ASP A 141 -13.48 4.24 -2.57
N ASP A 142 -13.54 5.48 -3.07
CA ASP A 142 -13.15 5.80 -4.44
C ASP A 142 -11.64 5.63 -4.67
N LEU A 143 -10.80 6.00 -3.69
CA LEU A 143 -9.36 5.76 -3.76
C LEU A 143 -9.02 4.26 -3.76
N PHE A 144 -9.71 3.46 -2.96
CA PHE A 144 -9.53 2.00 -2.94
C PHE A 144 -10.06 1.33 -4.22
N LYS A 145 -11.17 1.84 -4.80
CA LYS A 145 -11.63 1.41 -6.14
C LYS A 145 -10.57 1.69 -7.18
N GLU A 146 -9.98 2.89 -7.18
CA GLU A 146 -8.91 3.25 -8.10
C GLU A 146 -7.68 2.34 -7.89
N LEU A 147 -7.24 2.16 -6.65
CA LEU A 147 -6.12 1.28 -6.30
C LEU A 147 -6.33 -0.16 -6.78
N SER A 148 -7.57 -0.66 -6.72
CA SER A 148 -7.90 -2.04 -7.12
C SER A 148 -7.74 -2.31 -8.62
N LYS A 149 -7.62 -1.26 -9.45
CA LYS A 149 -7.41 -1.39 -10.91
C LYS A 149 -5.98 -1.81 -11.26
N TYR A 150 -5.03 -1.62 -10.35
CA TYR A 150 -3.61 -1.92 -10.59
C TYR A 150 -3.30 -3.34 -10.12
N ASN A 151 -2.89 -4.19 -11.07
CA ASN A 151 -2.54 -5.59 -10.81
C ASN A 151 -1.11 -5.73 -10.27
N THR A 152 -0.25 -4.77 -10.58
CA THR A 152 1.11 -4.71 -10.03
C THR A 152 1.32 -3.41 -9.25
N PRO A 153 2.13 -3.42 -8.18
CA PRO A 153 2.33 -2.23 -7.36
C PRO A 153 3.08 -1.12 -8.12
N TRP A 154 3.82 -1.46 -9.17
CA TRP A 154 4.62 -0.52 -9.95
C TRP A 154 3.76 0.39 -10.83
N GLU A 155 2.58 -0.07 -11.26
CA GLU A 155 1.63 0.68 -12.08
C GLU A 155 0.88 1.76 -11.29
N ILE A 156 0.92 1.70 -9.95
CA ILE A 156 0.27 2.68 -9.09
C ILE A 156 0.91 4.07 -9.35
N PRO A 157 0.11 5.08 -9.72
CA PRO A 157 0.61 6.44 -9.94
C PRO A 157 0.98 7.11 -8.61
N ASP A 158 1.99 7.97 -8.63
CA ASP A 158 2.42 8.74 -7.46
C ASP A 158 1.30 9.65 -6.94
N GLU A 159 0.49 10.20 -7.86
CA GLU A 159 -0.65 11.07 -7.56
C GLU A 159 -1.70 10.37 -6.69
N LEU A 160 -1.99 9.09 -6.97
CA LEU A 160 -2.93 8.32 -6.15
C LEU A 160 -2.40 8.15 -4.73
N ALA A 161 -1.10 7.86 -4.58
CA ALA A 161 -0.48 7.77 -3.26
C ALA A 161 -0.50 9.10 -2.49
N ASP A 162 -0.38 10.23 -3.20
CA ASP A 162 -0.53 11.57 -2.64
C ASP A 162 -1.96 11.87 -2.19
N GLU A 163 -2.97 11.43 -2.96
CA GLU A 163 -4.37 11.57 -2.58
C GLU A 163 -4.72 10.76 -1.34
N PHE A 164 -4.26 9.50 -1.26
CA PHE A 164 -4.39 8.68 -0.06
C PHE A 164 -3.80 9.37 1.17
N PHE A 165 -2.57 9.88 1.04
CA PHE A 165 -1.87 10.53 2.14
C PHE A 165 -2.56 11.81 2.61
N LYS A 166 -3.00 12.68 1.68
CA LYS A 166 -3.75 13.90 2.03
C LYS A 166 -5.07 13.57 2.72
N LEU A 167 -5.81 12.59 2.19
CA LEU A 167 -7.09 12.20 2.78
C LEU A 167 -6.92 11.60 4.19
N SER A 168 -5.84 10.87 4.43
CA SER A 168 -5.56 10.34 5.77
C SER A 168 -5.21 11.43 6.78
N GLU A 169 -4.45 12.45 6.37
CA GLU A 169 -4.17 13.62 7.20
C GLU A 169 -5.46 14.40 7.54
N GLU A 170 -6.39 14.54 6.58
CA GLU A 170 -7.71 15.12 6.82
C GLU A 170 -8.51 14.30 7.83
N LEU A 171 -8.52 12.98 7.70
CA LEU A 171 -9.20 12.07 8.63
C LEU A 171 -8.66 12.22 10.05
N MET A 172 -7.34 12.28 10.21
CA MET A 172 -6.70 12.44 11.52
C MET A 172 -6.99 13.80 12.17
N LYS A 173 -7.16 14.87 11.38
CA LYS A 173 -7.57 16.19 11.88
C LYS A 173 -9.04 16.24 12.30
N ASN A 174 -9.89 15.47 11.64
CA ASN A 174 -11.33 15.42 11.92
C ASN A 174 -11.72 14.39 12.99
N GLY A 175 -10.90 13.34 13.18
CA GLY A 175 -11.10 12.26 14.15
C GLY A 175 -10.38 12.43 15.49
N GLY A 176 -9.65 13.53 15.68
CA GLY A 176 -9.10 13.97 16.98
C GLY A 176 -10.09 14.77 17.81
#